data_AF-A0A1Y5NHA1-F1
#
_entry.id   AF-A0A1Y5NHA1-F1
#
_cell.length_a   1.000
_cell.length_b   1.000
_cell.length_c   1.000
_cell.angle_alpha   90.00
_cell.angle_beta   90.00
_cell.angle_gamma   90.00
#
_symmetry.space_group_name_H-M   'P 1'
#
loop_
_entity.id
_entity.type
_entity.pdbx_description
1 polymer ?
#
loop_
_entity_poly.entity_id
_entity_poly.type
_entity_poly.pdbx_seq_one_letter_code
_entity_poly.pdbx_strand_id
1 'polypeptide(L)'
;MNDISILSTSVNSYTRQKHKQDRSTNFSDLIKQNFKEEISKPSQEPAKFTYTTSYQNSLVSLNFNDLQAYGYTVDKAGFMGADFNKAAGLPQDFKIHKSTLDEIVRYNNKTYLFTQDRSKAAFEKIDVADTTKHYYKLFKSIVGDEKDRYSEADLANLPKGFSLDTNQKTFGKNANFLKDVSLISVTNVYKTFDQVSDARSVRDELRGFGVSHEVYELNFSKEHLDTRASDEYTFNPDMSVYQSDDTYSSAGVFVGFLKSFSPIASDSGETKLSVEASSYSKLMSEQSLADDIVPLSRLLKNKKMIKFILEELLKRNLLTSKDGKSAGEIVDSVLAHATKLQNETKI
;
A
#
# COMPACT_ATOMS: atom_id res chain seq x y z
N MET A 1 -40.34 59.00 11.83
CA MET A 1 -41.62 58.83 12.54
C MET A 1 -41.93 57.34 12.54
N ASN A 2 -41.31 56.64 13.49
CA ASN A 2 -41.89 56.06 14.71
C ASN A 2 -42.01 54.54 14.50
N ASP A 3 -41.01 53.77 14.90
CA ASP A 3 -40.74 53.27 16.27
C ASP A 3 -41.62 52.08 16.60
N ILE A 4 -41.04 50.88 16.52
CA ILE A 4 -41.50 49.73 17.30
C ILE A 4 -40.30 49.14 18.04
N SER A 5 -40.52 49.10 19.35
CA SER A 5 -39.60 48.91 20.46
C SER A 5 -39.12 47.47 20.62
N ILE A 6 -37.83 47.34 20.96
CA ILE A 6 -37.25 46.16 21.58
C ILE A 6 -37.56 46.26 23.07
N LEU A 7 -38.45 45.41 23.57
CA LEU A 7 -38.70 45.25 25.00
C LEU A 7 -37.93 44.02 25.50
N SER A 8 -36.88 44.33 26.25
CA SER A 8 -36.13 43.47 27.15
C SER A 8 -37.05 42.89 28.23
N THR A 9 -37.04 41.56 28.37
CA THR A 9 -37.56 40.91 29.57
C THR A 9 -36.45 40.81 30.61
N SER A 10 -36.68 41.51 31.71
CA SER A 10 -35.84 41.57 32.90
C SER A 10 -35.93 40.29 33.74
N VAL A 11 -34.76 39.87 34.19
CA VAL A 11 -34.47 38.89 35.23
C VAL A 11 -34.88 39.39 36.63
N ASN A 12 -35.42 38.49 37.45
CA ASN A 12 -35.18 38.31 38.90
C ASN A 12 -35.90 37.00 39.29
N SER A 13 -35.38 36.05 40.07
CA SER A 13 -34.65 36.20 41.33
C SER A 13 -33.94 34.90 41.77
N TYR A 14 -32.77 35.07 42.39
CA TYR A 14 -32.12 34.31 43.48
C TYR A 14 -32.14 32.78 43.53
N THR A 15 -30.95 32.18 43.39
CA THR A 15 -30.38 31.27 44.40
C THR A 15 -28.86 31.32 44.37
N ARG A 16 -28.24 31.60 45.52
CA ARG A 16 -26.79 31.57 45.74
C ARG A 16 -26.33 30.12 45.84
N GLN A 17 -25.37 29.70 45.01
CA GLN A 17 -24.41 28.66 45.39
C GLN A 17 -23.01 29.09 44.96
N LYS A 18 -22.15 29.27 45.97
CA LYS A 18 -20.71 29.50 45.82
C LYS A 18 -20.09 28.22 45.26
N HIS A 19 -19.50 28.27 44.07
CA HIS A 19 -18.46 27.32 43.69
C HIS A 19 -17.17 28.08 43.40
N LYS A 20 -16.12 27.59 44.05
CA LYS A 20 -14.76 28.11 44.06
C LYS A 20 -14.21 28.15 42.64
N GLN A 21 -13.54 29.26 42.36
CA GLN A 21 -12.68 29.48 41.23
C GLN A 21 -11.44 28.60 41.39
N ASP A 22 -11.38 27.48 40.66
CA ASP A 22 -10.15 26.71 40.54
C ASP A 22 -9.17 27.50 39.69
N ARG A 23 -8.17 28.04 40.38
CA ARG A 23 -7.05 28.78 39.85
C ARG A 23 -6.20 27.82 39.02
N SER A 24 -6.20 27.96 37.70
CA SER A 24 -5.24 27.29 36.85
C SER A 24 -3.82 27.73 37.23
N THR A 25 -2.97 26.79 37.58
CA THR A 25 -1.55 27.02 37.79
C THR A 25 -0.89 27.20 36.42
N ASN A 26 -0.34 28.40 36.17
CA ASN A 26 0.43 28.67 34.97
C ASN A 26 1.78 27.96 35.05
N PHE A 27 2.21 27.37 33.94
CA PHE A 27 3.48 26.64 33.80
C PHE A 27 4.71 27.46 34.25
N SER A 28 4.60 28.78 34.19
CA SER A 28 5.61 29.75 34.61
C SER A 28 5.87 29.82 36.12
N ASP A 29 4.91 29.38 36.95
CA ASP A 29 5.03 29.41 38.42
C ASP A 29 5.79 28.20 38.97
N LEU A 30 5.86 27.09 38.22
CA LEU A 30 6.60 25.89 38.60
C LEU A 30 8.13 26.05 38.45
N ILE A 31 8.56 26.92 37.54
CA ILE A 31 9.99 27.18 37.26
C ILE A 31 10.60 28.14 38.29
N LYS A 32 9.79 28.97 38.96
CA LYS A 32 10.28 30.00 39.90
C LYS A 32 10.47 29.50 41.34
N GLN A 33 10.08 28.26 41.65
CA GLN A 33 10.12 27.74 43.01
C GLN A 33 11.47 27.16 43.47
N ASN A 34 12.51 27.14 42.62
CA ASN A 34 13.79 26.49 42.94
C ASN A 34 14.99 27.43 43.15
N PHE A 35 14.80 28.74 43.34
CA PHE A 35 15.93 29.61 43.66
C PHE A 35 15.59 30.70 44.67
N LYS A 36 15.87 30.39 45.96
CA LYS A 36 16.21 31.26 47.11
C LYS A 36 16.10 30.36 48.36
N GLU A 37 17.12 30.15 49.20
CA GLU A 37 17.93 31.15 49.90
C GLU A 37 19.19 30.55 50.54
N GLU A 38 20.21 31.42 50.63
CA GLU A 38 21.19 31.67 51.69
C GLU A 38 22.18 30.63 52.26
N ILE A 39 23.36 31.19 52.50
CA ILE A 39 24.60 30.60 53.00
C ILE A 39 24.57 30.62 54.53
N SER A 40 24.61 29.45 55.18
CA SER A 40 25.13 29.31 56.54
C SER A 40 25.69 27.89 56.77
N LYS A 41 26.92 27.82 57.29
CA LYS A 41 27.54 26.60 57.88
C LYS A 41 27.35 26.71 59.41
N PRO A 42 27.17 25.61 60.18
CA PRO A 42 28.14 24.51 60.24
C PRO A 42 27.60 23.08 60.45
N SER A 43 28.47 22.10 60.10
CA SER A 43 28.64 20.77 60.73
C SER A 43 27.42 19.86 60.96
N GLN A 44 27.15 18.98 60.00
CA GLN A 44 26.94 17.54 60.21
C GLN A 44 26.87 16.84 58.85
N GLU A 45 27.60 15.74 58.71
CA GLU A 45 27.72 14.96 57.47
C GLU A 45 26.38 14.27 57.15
N PRO A 46 25.69 14.62 56.04
CA PRO A 46 24.51 13.88 55.61
C PRO A 46 24.94 12.74 54.68
N ALA A 47 24.46 11.54 54.97
CA ALA A 47 24.66 10.35 54.15
C ALA A 47 24.41 10.65 52.65
N LYS A 48 25.39 10.33 51.80
CA LYS A 48 25.26 10.41 50.34
C LYS A 48 24.25 9.39 49.85
N PHE A 49 22.98 9.79 49.73
CA PHE A 49 22.07 9.12 48.81
C PHE A 49 22.41 9.60 47.39
N THR A 50 23.19 8.80 46.68
CA THR A 50 23.34 8.94 45.23
C THR A 50 22.00 8.58 44.60
N TYR A 51 21.15 9.57 44.32
CA TYR A 51 20.13 9.40 43.29
C TYR A 51 20.85 9.31 41.96
N THR A 52 21.20 8.11 41.53
CA THR A 52 21.48 7.85 40.11
C THR A 52 20.17 8.08 39.37
N THR A 53 20.00 9.28 38.82
CA THR A 53 19.04 9.47 37.73
C THR A 53 19.58 8.65 36.57
N SER A 54 18.98 7.47 36.35
CA SER A 54 19.32 6.53 35.27
C SER A 54 19.03 7.08 33.86
N TYR A 55 18.77 8.38 33.73
CA TYR A 55 18.37 9.05 32.49
C TYR A 55 19.51 9.74 31.74
N GLN A 56 20.74 9.75 32.27
CA GLN A 56 21.88 10.41 31.60
C GLN A 56 22.87 9.41 30.95
N ASN A 57 22.66 8.09 31.13
CA ASN A 57 23.52 7.07 30.52
C ASN A 57 22.90 6.39 29.27
N SER A 58 21.71 6.80 28.81
CA SER A 58 21.09 6.24 27.59
C SER A 58 21.29 7.10 26.33
N LEU A 59 21.93 8.28 26.43
CA LEU A 59 22.13 9.19 25.29
C LEU A 59 23.54 9.14 24.68
N VAL A 60 24.48 8.41 25.27
CA VAL A 60 25.91 8.41 24.86
C VAL A 60 26.35 7.08 24.20
N SER A 61 25.41 6.23 23.78
CA SER A 61 25.70 5.06 22.94
C SER A 61 24.78 4.92 21.73
N LEU A 62 24.21 6.02 21.24
CA LEU A 62 23.74 6.07 19.86
C LEU A 62 24.96 6.26 18.98
N ASN A 63 25.59 5.14 18.64
CA ASN A 63 26.63 5.09 17.64
C ASN A 63 25.97 5.38 16.29
N PHE A 64 25.82 6.66 15.90
CA PHE A 64 25.27 7.08 14.60
C PHE A 64 26.25 6.80 13.44
N ASN A 65 26.94 5.66 13.47
CA ASN A 65 27.78 5.19 12.38
C ASN A 65 26.98 4.46 11.30
N ASP A 66 25.68 4.24 11.54
CA ASP A 66 24.80 3.57 10.58
C ASP A 66 24.24 4.61 9.61
N LEU A 67 24.47 4.40 8.32
CA LEU A 67 23.83 5.16 7.25
C LEU A 67 22.31 5.00 7.42
N GLN A 68 21.53 6.04 7.13
CA GLN A 68 20.06 5.98 7.23
C GLN A 68 19.38 6.26 5.89
N ALA A 69 18.28 5.56 5.64
CA ALA A 69 17.37 5.83 4.53
C ALA A 69 15.93 5.58 4.98
N TYR A 70 15.02 6.50 4.65
CA TYR A 70 13.60 6.41 4.99
C TYR A 70 13.31 6.21 6.49
N GLY A 71 14.24 6.61 7.36
CA GLY A 71 14.15 6.46 8.81
C GLY A 71 14.66 5.11 9.36
N TYR A 72 15.33 4.30 8.54
CA TYR A 72 15.88 3.00 8.91
C TYR A 72 17.38 2.90 8.65
N THR A 73 18.05 1.99 9.35
CA THR A 73 19.48 1.70 9.17
C THR A 73 19.77 1.10 7.80
N VAL A 74 20.96 1.39 7.29
CA VAL A 74 21.49 0.92 6.01
C VAL A 74 22.95 0.54 6.22
N ASP A 75 23.36 -0.62 5.71
CA ASP A 75 24.75 -1.05 5.77
C ASP A 75 25.63 -0.31 4.75
N LYS A 76 26.94 -0.51 4.85
CA LYS A 76 27.92 0.15 3.97
C LYS A 76 27.77 -0.23 2.50
N ALA A 77 27.16 -1.38 2.21
CA ALA A 77 26.89 -1.84 0.85
C ALA A 77 25.54 -1.33 0.32
N GLY A 78 24.78 -0.56 1.11
CA GLY A 78 23.52 0.04 0.71
C GLY A 78 22.29 -0.84 0.96
N PHE A 79 22.43 -1.99 1.64
CA PHE A 79 21.29 -2.82 2.01
C PHE A 79 20.61 -2.33 3.28
N MET A 80 19.29 -2.39 3.30
CA MET A 80 18.47 -2.01 4.44
C MET A 80 18.72 -2.96 5.63
N GLY A 81 18.73 -2.39 6.83
CA GLY A 81 18.99 -3.11 8.07
C GLY A 81 17.80 -3.88 8.62
N ALA A 82 18.03 -4.56 9.75
CA ALA A 82 17.04 -5.42 10.40
C ALA A 82 15.82 -4.64 10.92
N ASP A 83 15.98 -3.35 11.22
CA ASP A 83 14.90 -2.46 11.63
C ASP A 83 13.89 -2.21 10.50
N PHE A 84 14.37 -2.01 9.27
CA PHE A 84 13.52 -1.96 8.08
C PHE A 84 12.82 -3.30 7.86
N ASN A 85 13.56 -4.42 7.90
CA ASN A 85 12.99 -5.75 7.70
C ASN A 85 11.86 -6.03 8.69
N LYS A 86 12.05 -5.66 9.96
CA LYS A 86 11.01 -5.77 10.99
C LYS A 86 9.78 -4.92 10.67
N ALA A 87 9.96 -3.67 10.25
CA ALA A 87 8.85 -2.79 9.89
C ALA A 87 8.09 -3.29 8.64
N ALA A 88 8.83 -3.78 7.64
CA ALA A 88 8.30 -4.32 6.40
C ALA A 88 7.81 -5.78 6.53
N GLY A 89 7.96 -6.43 7.69
CA GLY A 89 7.57 -7.84 7.87
C GLY A 89 8.35 -8.82 7.00
N LEU A 90 9.60 -8.48 6.68
CA LEU A 90 10.54 -9.30 5.91
C LEU A 90 11.32 -10.24 6.84
N PRO A 91 11.87 -11.36 6.33
CA PRO A 91 12.82 -12.18 7.07
C PRO A 91 13.99 -11.34 7.60
N GLN A 92 14.53 -11.72 8.76
CA GLN A 92 15.59 -10.95 9.43
C GLN A 92 16.79 -10.67 8.52
N ASP A 93 17.23 -11.68 7.77
CA ASP A 93 18.40 -11.61 6.88
C ASP A 93 18.04 -11.25 5.44
N PHE A 94 16.81 -10.81 5.17
CA PHE A 94 16.37 -10.41 3.83
C PHE A 94 17.10 -9.14 3.39
N LYS A 95 17.80 -9.20 2.27
CA LYS A 95 18.67 -8.11 1.80
C LYS A 95 18.01 -7.32 0.68
N ILE A 96 17.18 -6.33 1.01
CA ILE A 96 16.72 -5.32 0.04
C ILE A 96 17.72 -4.16 0.00
N HIS A 97 18.10 -3.74 -1.20
CA HIS A 97 18.99 -2.60 -1.41
C HIS A 97 18.21 -1.28 -1.47
N LYS A 98 18.76 -0.21 -0.90
CA LYS A 98 18.16 1.13 -0.86
C LYS A 98 17.74 1.63 -2.25
N SER A 99 18.52 1.33 -3.29
CA SER A 99 18.19 1.75 -4.67
C SER A 99 16.85 1.20 -5.16
N THR A 100 16.38 0.06 -4.64
CA THR A 100 15.05 -0.45 -4.95
C THR A 100 13.96 0.41 -4.31
N LEU A 101 14.17 0.87 -3.07
CA LEU A 101 13.22 1.77 -2.39
C LEU A 101 13.21 3.15 -3.06
N ASP A 102 14.38 3.66 -3.45
CA ASP A 102 14.50 4.89 -4.23
C ASP A 102 13.73 4.79 -5.54
N GLU A 103 13.83 3.65 -6.22
CA GLU A 103 13.11 3.39 -7.45
C GLU A 103 11.59 3.30 -7.25
N ILE A 104 11.12 2.70 -6.15
CA ILE A 104 9.68 2.69 -5.79
C ILE A 104 9.18 4.13 -5.63
N VAL A 105 9.93 4.97 -4.91
CA VAL A 105 9.57 6.37 -4.68
C VAL A 105 9.58 7.19 -5.97
N ARG A 106 10.62 7.02 -6.79
CA ARG A 106 10.76 7.69 -8.09
C ARG A 106 9.60 7.34 -9.02
N TYR A 107 9.39 6.05 -9.23
CA TYR A 107 8.34 5.53 -10.11
C TYR A 107 6.98 6.06 -9.71
N ASN A 108 6.62 5.95 -8.42
CA ASN A 108 5.30 6.40 -7.94
C ASN A 108 5.08 7.91 -8.10
N ASN A 109 6.08 8.73 -7.81
CA ASN A 109 5.98 10.17 -8.07
C ASN A 109 5.82 10.49 -9.55
N LYS A 110 6.46 9.71 -10.45
CA LYS A 110 6.36 9.92 -11.89
C LYS A 110 5.06 9.42 -12.50
N THR A 111 4.48 8.34 -12.01
CA THR A 111 3.37 7.64 -12.67
C THR A 111 2.01 7.88 -12.03
N TYR A 112 1.94 8.50 -10.84
CA TYR A 112 0.65 8.78 -10.21
C TYR A 112 -0.28 9.57 -11.14
N LEU A 113 -1.50 9.06 -11.32
CA LEU A 113 -2.42 9.46 -12.40
C LEU A 113 -2.73 10.96 -12.38
N PHE A 114 -2.91 11.53 -11.18
CA PHE A 114 -3.37 12.89 -10.94
C PHE A 114 -2.23 13.89 -10.68
N THR A 115 -1.03 13.57 -11.15
CA THR A 115 0.12 14.49 -11.11
C THR A 115 0.00 15.50 -12.25
N GLN A 116 -0.38 16.75 -11.92
CA GLN A 116 -0.55 17.83 -12.89
C GLN A 116 0.80 18.31 -13.44
N ASP A 117 1.77 18.50 -12.54
CA ASP A 117 3.13 18.93 -12.88
C ASP A 117 4.12 17.79 -12.57
N ARG A 118 4.57 17.09 -13.62
CA ARG A 118 5.50 15.95 -13.52
C ARG A 118 6.92 16.34 -13.07
N SER A 119 7.19 17.63 -12.85
CA SER A 119 8.41 18.12 -12.21
C SER A 119 8.31 18.16 -10.68
N LYS A 120 7.09 18.10 -10.13
CA LYS A 120 6.84 18.06 -8.69
C LYS A 120 6.56 16.64 -8.21
N ALA A 121 6.83 16.39 -6.94
CA ALA A 121 6.47 15.15 -6.28
C ALA A 121 4.94 15.06 -6.10
N ALA A 122 4.35 13.95 -6.57
CA ALA A 122 2.96 13.64 -6.31
C ALA A 122 2.69 13.32 -4.83
N PHE A 123 3.70 12.81 -4.12
CA PHE A 123 3.62 12.38 -2.73
C PHE A 123 4.38 13.33 -1.79
N GLU A 124 3.75 13.68 -0.67
CA GLU A 124 4.43 14.27 0.48
C GLU A 124 5.28 13.20 1.18
N LYS A 125 4.74 11.98 1.28
CA LYS A 125 5.40 10.83 1.86
C LYS A 125 4.89 9.54 1.21
N ILE A 126 5.80 8.59 1.00
CA ILE A 126 5.47 7.19 0.70
C ILE A 126 5.97 6.37 1.88
N ASP A 127 5.10 5.60 2.51
CA ASP A 127 5.49 4.61 3.51
C ASP A 127 6.08 3.40 2.78
N VAL A 128 7.37 3.45 2.50
CA VAL A 128 8.08 2.42 1.74
C VAL A 128 8.16 1.10 2.49
N ALA A 129 8.17 1.11 3.82
CA ALA A 129 8.18 -0.12 4.63
C ALA A 129 6.81 -0.80 4.56
N ASP A 130 5.72 -0.06 4.75
CA ASP A 130 4.36 -0.58 4.66
C ASP A 130 4.01 -1.03 3.22
N THR A 131 4.41 -0.25 2.21
CA THR A 131 4.26 -0.65 0.81
C THR A 131 5.02 -1.95 0.54
N THR A 132 6.30 -2.04 0.92
CA THR A 132 7.13 -3.25 0.74
C THR A 132 6.52 -4.45 1.43
N LYS A 133 5.99 -4.28 2.65
CA LYS A 133 5.32 -5.34 3.41
C LYS A 133 4.15 -5.96 2.66
N HIS A 134 3.29 -5.13 2.08
CA HIS A 134 2.11 -5.62 1.39
C HIS A 134 2.47 -6.32 0.08
N TYR A 135 3.43 -5.79 -0.67
CA TYR A 135 3.95 -6.47 -1.86
C TYR A 135 4.69 -7.76 -1.52
N TYR A 136 5.44 -7.81 -0.43
CA TYR A 136 6.12 -9.03 0.00
C TYR A 136 5.12 -10.12 0.37
N LYS A 137 4.02 -9.78 1.08
CA LYS A 137 2.92 -10.72 1.33
C LYS A 137 2.30 -11.24 0.04
N LEU A 138 2.08 -10.35 -0.94
CA LEU A 138 1.56 -10.72 -2.25
C LEU A 138 2.52 -11.69 -2.96
N PHE A 139 3.80 -11.36 -2.99
CA PHE A 139 4.87 -12.20 -3.51
C PHE A 139 4.87 -13.60 -2.87
N LYS A 140 4.82 -13.68 -1.54
CA LYS A 140 4.74 -14.96 -0.81
C LYS A 140 3.55 -15.82 -1.24
N SER A 141 2.39 -15.19 -1.45
CA SER A 141 1.19 -15.93 -1.88
C SER A 141 1.26 -16.47 -3.31
N ILE A 142 2.17 -15.94 -4.14
CA ILE A 142 2.35 -16.33 -5.54
C ILE A 142 3.49 -17.34 -5.69
N VAL A 143 4.64 -17.02 -5.13
CA VAL A 143 5.87 -17.81 -5.29
C VAL A 143 5.98 -18.95 -4.28
N GLY A 144 5.30 -18.83 -3.12
CA GLY A 144 5.32 -19.84 -2.08
C GLY A 144 6.63 -19.84 -1.28
N ASP A 145 7.18 -21.02 -1.04
CA ASP A 145 8.42 -21.20 -0.30
C ASP A 145 9.62 -20.63 -1.05
N GLU A 146 10.46 -19.90 -0.33
CA GLU A 146 11.64 -19.26 -0.91
C GLU A 146 12.85 -20.18 -0.86
N LYS A 147 13.71 -20.02 -1.86
CA LYS A 147 15.08 -20.52 -1.84
C LYS A 147 16.01 -19.36 -1.53
N ASP A 148 17.16 -19.64 -0.92
CA ASP A 148 18.17 -18.60 -0.70
C ASP A 148 18.66 -18.00 -2.01
N ARG A 149 18.83 -18.86 -3.04
CA ARG A 149 19.29 -18.49 -4.37
C ARG A 149 18.51 -19.20 -5.47
N TYR A 150 18.36 -18.54 -6.61
CA TYR A 150 17.62 -18.99 -7.78
C TYR A 150 18.53 -19.02 -9.00
N SER A 151 18.70 -20.20 -9.59
CA SER A 151 19.31 -20.39 -10.90
C SER A 151 18.34 -20.05 -12.04
N GLU A 152 18.83 -19.98 -13.27
CA GLU A 152 17.98 -19.79 -14.44
C GLU A 152 16.89 -20.87 -14.57
N ALA A 153 17.22 -22.13 -14.24
CA ALA A 153 16.24 -23.21 -14.19
C ALA A 153 15.20 -23.00 -13.09
N ASP A 154 15.57 -22.44 -11.94
CA ASP A 154 14.62 -22.09 -10.89
C ASP A 154 13.69 -20.96 -11.33
N LEU A 155 14.23 -19.91 -11.97
CA LEU A 155 13.45 -18.80 -12.52
C LEU A 155 12.45 -19.28 -13.58
N ALA A 156 12.85 -20.22 -14.44
CA ALA A 156 11.98 -20.83 -15.43
C ALA A 156 10.80 -21.58 -14.80
N ASN A 157 10.93 -22.07 -13.55
CA ASN A 157 9.87 -22.76 -12.82
C ASN A 157 8.97 -21.82 -11.99
N LEU A 158 9.31 -20.53 -11.87
CA LEU A 158 8.45 -19.55 -11.18
C LEU A 158 7.14 -19.31 -11.96
N PRO A 159 6.05 -18.92 -11.27
CA PRO A 159 4.78 -18.57 -11.91
C PRO A 159 4.93 -17.55 -13.05
N LYS A 160 4.11 -17.70 -14.09
CA LYS A 160 4.05 -16.80 -15.26
C LYS A 160 2.98 -15.74 -15.15
N GLY A 161 2.14 -15.81 -14.12
CA GLY A 161 1.15 -14.78 -13.85
C GLY A 161 0.29 -15.11 -12.66
N PHE A 162 -0.62 -14.20 -12.35
CA PHE A 162 -1.59 -14.36 -11.28
C PHE A 162 -2.82 -13.49 -11.55
N SER A 163 -3.90 -13.82 -10.86
CA SER A 163 -5.06 -12.94 -10.74
C SER A 163 -5.25 -12.48 -9.31
N LEU A 164 -5.81 -11.29 -9.18
CA LEU A 164 -6.09 -10.70 -7.89
C LEU A 164 -7.55 -10.25 -7.79
N ASP A 165 -8.01 -10.20 -6.56
CA ASP A 165 -9.26 -9.58 -6.17
C ASP A 165 -8.94 -8.34 -5.33
N THR A 166 -9.30 -7.19 -5.86
CA THR A 166 -9.33 -5.96 -5.08
C THR A 166 -10.69 -5.87 -4.41
N ASN A 167 -10.77 -6.22 -3.12
CA ASN A 167 -11.96 -5.97 -2.29
C ASN A 167 -12.13 -4.46 -1.97
N GLN A 168 -11.93 -3.61 -2.97
CA GLN A 168 -11.85 -2.16 -2.87
C GLN A 168 -12.62 -1.52 -4.02
N LYS A 169 -13.14 -0.32 -3.74
CA LYS A 169 -13.69 0.54 -4.78
C LYS A 169 -12.57 1.00 -5.72
N THR A 170 -12.94 1.28 -6.97
CA THR A 170 -12.04 1.79 -8.01
C THR A 170 -11.23 3.03 -7.58
N PHE A 171 -11.74 3.84 -6.66
CA PHE A 171 -11.14 5.12 -6.23
C PHE A 171 -10.39 5.05 -4.89
N GLY A 172 -10.21 3.85 -4.32
CA GLY A 172 -9.64 3.69 -2.98
C GLY A 172 -10.57 4.19 -1.86
N LYS A 173 -10.09 4.17 -0.61
CA LYS A 173 -10.87 4.66 0.54
C LYS A 173 -10.95 6.19 0.55
N ASN A 174 -9.91 6.86 0.05
CA ASN A 174 -9.70 8.30 0.18
C ASN A 174 -10.01 9.09 -1.11
N ALA A 175 -10.69 8.49 -2.09
CA ALA A 175 -10.97 9.14 -3.39
C ALA A 175 -9.68 9.64 -4.09
N ASN A 176 -8.59 8.91 -3.87
CA ASN A 176 -7.25 9.27 -4.32
C ASN A 176 -6.70 8.30 -5.37
N PHE A 177 -7.50 7.31 -5.80
CA PHE A 177 -7.13 6.32 -6.81
C PHE A 177 -5.88 5.49 -6.50
N LEU A 178 -5.38 5.58 -5.26
CA LEU A 178 -4.45 4.62 -4.72
C LEU A 178 -5.26 3.41 -4.25
N LYS A 179 -4.67 2.22 -4.39
CA LYS A 179 -5.21 1.00 -3.79
C LYS A 179 -4.49 0.76 -2.46
N ASP A 180 -5.23 0.38 -1.43
CA ASP A 180 -4.64 -0.17 -0.22
C ASP A 180 -4.15 -1.59 -0.54
N VAL A 181 -2.86 -1.76 -0.75
CA VAL A 181 -2.28 -3.06 -1.16
C VAL A 181 -2.52 -4.13 -0.08
N SER A 182 -2.79 -3.74 1.18
CA SER A 182 -3.14 -4.66 2.25
C SER A 182 -4.45 -5.42 2.04
N LEU A 183 -5.35 -4.87 1.22
CA LEU A 183 -6.66 -5.43 0.91
C LEU A 183 -6.69 -6.20 -0.41
N ILE A 184 -5.55 -6.31 -1.09
CA ILE A 184 -5.39 -7.09 -2.31
C ILE A 184 -5.14 -8.55 -1.94
N SER A 185 -5.85 -9.46 -2.59
CA SER A 185 -5.66 -10.91 -2.40
C SER A 185 -5.49 -11.61 -3.74
N VAL A 186 -4.58 -12.59 -3.80
CA VAL A 186 -4.43 -13.44 -4.98
C VAL A 186 -5.56 -14.45 -5.02
N THR A 187 -6.19 -14.59 -6.20
CA THR A 187 -7.25 -15.58 -6.42
C THR A 187 -6.76 -16.80 -7.16
N ASN A 188 -5.76 -16.62 -8.02
CA ASN A 188 -5.23 -17.64 -8.92
C ASN A 188 -3.75 -17.39 -9.20
N VAL A 189 -2.99 -18.47 -9.38
CA VAL A 189 -1.58 -18.43 -9.82
C VAL A 189 -1.44 -19.28 -11.08
N TYR A 190 -0.80 -18.71 -12.10
CA TYR A 190 -0.61 -19.32 -13.40
C TYR A 190 0.82 -19.80 -13.57
N LYS A 191 1.00 -21.10 -13.80
CA LYS A 191 2.32 -21.75 -13.92
C LYS A 191 2.87 -21.68 -15.34
N THR A 192 2.02 -21.49 -16.33
CA THR A 192 2.40 -21.44 -17.76
C THR A 192 1.83 -20.19 -18.44
N PHE A 193 2.43 -19.77 -19.55
CA PHE A 193 1.90 -18.67 -20.35
C PHE A 193 0.56 -19.01 -21.01
N ASP A 194 0.29 -20.29 -21.30
CA ASP A 194 -1.03 -20.73 -21.79
C ASP A 194 -2.12 -20.44 -20.76
N GLN A 195 -1.88 -20.71 -19.47
CA GLN A 195 -2.82 -20.38 -18.40
C GLN A 195 -3.04 -18.86 -18.27
N VAL A 196 -2.01 -18.05 -18.50
CA VAL A 196 -2.14 -16.58 -18.53
C VAL A 196 -2.99 -16.14 -19.72
N SER A 197 -2.79 -16.76 -20.89
CA SER A 197 -3.57 -16.50 -22.10
C SER A 197 -5.05 -16.85 -21.90
N ASP A 198 -5.33 -18.02 -21.32
CA ASP A 198 -6.70 -18.46 -20.98
C ASP A 198 -7.34 -17.48 -19.99
N ALA A 199 -6.59 -17.03 -18.98
CA ALA A 199 -7.07 -16.03 -18.02
C ALA A 199 -7.41 -14.68 -18.68
N ARG A 200 -6.61 -14.23 -19.65
CA ARG A 200 -6.91 -13.03 -20.45
C ARG A 200 -8.16 -13.21 -21.29
N SER A 201 -8.38 -14.39 -21.89
CA SER A 201 -9.62 -14.69 -22.60
C SER A 201 -10.83 -14.58 -21.67
N VAL A 202 -10.77 -15.19 -20.48
CA VAL A 202 -11.84 -15.09 -19.47
C VAL A 202 -12.10 -13.64 -19.07
N ARG A 203 -11.05 -12.84 -18.86
CA ARG A 203 -11.18 -11.40 -18.58
C ARG A 203 -11.92 -10.68 -19.70
N ASP A 204 -11.52 -10.90 -20.95
CA ASP A 204 -12.06 -10.18 -22.10
C ASP A 204 -13.53 -10.58 -22.38
N GLU A 205 -13.86 -11.86 -22.19
CA GLU A 205 -15.24 -12.38 -22.19
C GLU A 205 -16.10 -11.71 -21.11
N LEU A 206 -15.55 -11.54 -19.90
CA LEU A 206 -16.26 -10.99 -18.74
C LEU A 206 -16.37 -9.45 -18.72
N ARG A 207 -15.46 -8.75 -19.41
CA ARG A 207 -15.42 -7.29 -19.41
C ARG A 207 -16.72 -6.65 -19.91
N GLY A 208 -17.33 -7.24 -20.94
CA GLY A 208 -18.61 -6.78 -21.50
C GLY A 208 -19.82 -6.96 -20.55
N PHE A 209 -19.62 -7.70 -19.46
CA PHE A 209 -20.63 -8.04 -18.46
C PHE A 209 -20.52 -7.23 -17.17
N GLY A 210 -19.61 -6.25 -17.12
CA GLY A 210 -19.33 -5.51 -15.89
C GLY A 210 -18.72 -6.39 -14.80
N VAL A 211 -18.03 -7.47 -15.19
CA VAL A 211 -17.29 -8.35 -14.28
C VAL A 211 -15.80 -8.10 -14.44
N SER A 212 -15.11 -7.80 -13.34
CA SER A 212 -13.66 -7.62 -13.32
C SER A 212 -12.95 -8.94 -13.08
N HIS A 213 -11.94 -9.23 -13.90
CA HIS A 213 -10.95 -10.27 -13.67
C HIS A 213 -9.56 -9.71 -13.95
N GLU A 214 -8.88 -9.21 -12.92
CA GLU A 214 -7.54 -8.63 -13.10
C GLU A 214 -6.51 -9.76 -13.28
N VAL A 215 -5.78 -9.75 -14.40
CA VAL A 215 -4.78 -10.76 -14.77
C VAL A 215 -3.46 -10.07 -15.04
N TYR A 216 -2.41 -10.50 -14.34
CA TYR A 216 -1.06 -9.97 -14.44
C TYR A 216 -0.09 -11.06 -14.89
N GLU A 217 0.78 -10.72 -15.83
CA GLU A 217 1.85 -11.59 -16.29
C GLU A 217 3.13 -11.31 -15.50
N LEU A 218 3.92 -12.36 -15.25
CA LEU A 218 5.18 -12.30 -14.55
C LEU A 218 6.29 -12.83 -15.46
N ASN A 219 7.36 -12.05 -15.60
CA ASN A 219 8.52 -12.40 -16.39
C ASN A 219 9.77 -12.41 -15.52
N PHE A 220 10.19 -13.61 -15.11
CA PHE A 220 11.41 -13.84 -14.35
C PHE A 220 12.61 -14.26 -15.23
N SER A 221 12.51 -14.14 -16.55
CA SER A 221 13.66 -14.47 -17.42
C SER A 221 14.86 -13.58 -17.10
N LYS A 222 16.06 -14.14 -17.19
CA LYS A 222 17.31 -13.40 -16.97
C LYS A 222 17.39 -12.16 -17.88
N GLU A 223 16.98 -12.31 -19.15
CA GLU A 223 16.87 -11.20 -20.10
C GLU A 223 15.99 -10.07 -19.56
N HIS A 224 14.79 -10.37 -19.05
CA HIS A 224 13.90 -9.35 -18.49
C HIS A 224 14.48 -8.70 -17.24
N LEU A 225 15.04 -9.49 -16.32
CA LEU A 225 15.61 -8.98 -15.07
C LEU A 225 16.82 -8.07 -15.33
N ASP A 226 17.68 -8.43 -16.28
CA ASP A 226 18.90 -7.67 -16.59
C ASP A 226 18.62 -6.45 -17.51
N THR A 227 17.44 -6.39 -18.13
CA THR A 227 17.06 -5.28 -19.01
C THR A 227 16.89 -3.97 -18.21
N ARG A 228 17.63 -2.94 -18.63
CA ARG A 228 17.45 -1.56 -18.17
C ARG A 228 16.45 -0.85 -19.07
N ALA A 229 15.38 -0.31 -18.49
CA ALA A 229 14.51 0.63 -19.19
C ALA A 229 15.24 1.95 -19.50
N SER A 230 14.90 2.57 -20.63
CA SER A 230 15.48 3.84 -21.09
C SER A 230 14.63 5.05 -20.74
N ASP A 231 13.47 4.87 -20.13
CA ASP A 231 12.50 5.91 -19.84
C ASP A 231 12.25 6.10 -18.32
N GLU A 232 11.70 7.26 -17.94
CA GLU A 232 11.39 7.60 -16.55
C GLU A 232 10.02 7.10 -16.08
N TYR A 233 9.23 6.41 -16.90
CA TYR A 233 7.88 5.96 -16.58
C TYR A 233 7.79 4.46 -16.32
N THR A 234 8.84 3.71 -16.61
CA THR A 234 8.96 2.29 -16.32
C THR A 234 9.64 2.07 -14.96
N PHE A 235 9.09 1.19 -14.12
CA PHE A 235 9.74 0.76 -12.88
C PHE A 235 10.95 -0.12 -13.23
N ASN A 236 12.15 0.35 -12.91
CA ASN A 236 13.39 -0.23 -13.39
C ASN A 236 14.45 -0.31 -12.27
N PRO A 237 14.25 -1.23 -11.30
CA PRO A 237 15.18 -1.38 -10.19
C PRO A 237 16.52 -1.94 -10.68
N ASP A 238 17.60 -1.62 -9.96
CA ASP A 238 18.90 -2.22 -10.22
C ASP A 238 18.92 -3.67 -9.71
N MET A 239 18.86 -4.62 -10.64
CA MET A 239 18.87 -6.05 -10.33
C MET A 239 20.27 -6.59 -10.01
N SER A 240 21.33 -5.89 -10.41
CA SER A 240 22.72 -6.39 -10.32
C SER A 240 23.17 -6.57 -8.87
N VAL A 241 22.64 -5.76 -7.94
CA VAL A 241 22.95 -5.86 -6.50
C VAL A 241 22.44 -7.14 -5.84
N TYR A 242 21.55 -7.88 -6.51
CA TYR A 242 20.99 -9.14 -6.03
C TYR A 242 21.61 -10.37 -6.70
N GLN A 243 22.53 -10.17 -7.63
CA GLN A 243 23.14 -11.23 -8.43
C GLN A 243 24.50 -11.64 -7.86
N SER A 244 24.77 -12.93 -7.85
CA SER A 244 26.09 -13.51 -7.57
C SER A 244 26.13 -14.94 -8.14
N ASP A 245 27.27 -15.35 -8.70
CA ASP A 245 27.47 -16.69 -9.28
C ASP A 245 26.35 -17.10 -10.26
N ASP A 246 25.95 -16.19 -11.15
CA ASP A 246 24.85 -16.38 -12.13
C ASP A 246 23.47 -16.75 -11.54
N THR A 247 23.28 -16.51 -10.25
CA THR A 247 22.02 -16.73 -9.54
C THR A 247 21.53 -15.44 -8.89
N TYR A 248 20.23 -15.38 -8.57
CA TYR A 248 19.62 -14.27 -7.85
C TYR A 248 19.29 -14.68 -6.41
N SER A 249 19.44 -13.77 -5.45
CA SER A 249 18.94 -13.98 -4.09
C SER A 249 17.40 -14.02 -4.04
N SER A 250 16.83 -14.49 -2.93
CA SER A 250 15.38 -14.38 -2.67
C SER A 250 14.87 -12.93 -2.79
N ALA A 251 15.64 -11.97 -2.28
CA ALA A 251 15.34 -10.55 -2.45
C ALA A 251 15.38 -10.12 -3.93
N GLY A 252 16.32 -10.64 -4.72
CA GLY A 252 16.36 -10.42 -6.15
C GLY A 252 15.10 -10.91 -6.86
N VAL A 253 14.59 -12.10 -6.51
CA VAL A 253 13.34 -12.62 -7.10
C VAL A 253 12.13 -11.80 -6.67
N PHE A 254 12.07 -11.34 -5.42
CA PHE A 254 11.04 -10.40 -4.96
C PHE A 254 11.08 -9.08 -5.76
N VAL A 255 12.26 -8.50 -5.99
CA VAL A 255 12.39 -7.28 -6.80
C VAL A 255 12.08 -7.55 -8.27
N GLY A 256 12.39 -8.74 -8.80
CA GLY A 256 11.95 -9.18 -10.12
C GLY A 256 10.44 -9.29 -10.25
N PHE A 257 9.75 -9.74 -9.20
CA PHE A 257 8.30 -9.71 -9.12
C PHE A 257 7.78 -8.26 -9.19
N LEU A 258 8.37 -7.34 -8.42
CA LEU A 258 8.04 -5.91 -8.51
C LEU A 258 8.33 -5.34 -9.90
N LYS A 259 9.40 -5.76 -10.58
CA LYS A 259 9.74 -5.33 -11.95
C LYS A 259 8.66 -5.74 -12.96
N SER A 260 8.14 -6.97 -12.85
CA SER A 260 7.05 -7.44 -13.71
C SER A 260 5.69 -6.80 -13.40
N PHE A 261 5.38 -6.60 -12.11
CA PHE A 261 4.06 -6.14 -11.67
C PHE A 261 3.95 -4.61 -11.55
N SER A 262 5.08 -3.92 -11.35
CA SER A 262 5.24 -2.49 -11.06
C SER A 262 4.52 -2.01 -9.78
N PRO A 263 5.24 -1.65 -8.71
CA PRO A 263 4.62 -1.32 -7.42
C PRO A 263 4.00 0.08 -7.41
N ILE A 264 2.75 0.16 -6.94
CA ILE A 264 2.11 1.42 -6.56
C ILE A 264 2.29 1.66 -5.06
N ALA A 265 2.38 2.92 -4.65
CA ALA A 265 2.36 3.31 -3.25
C ALA A 265 1.02 2.88 -2.64
N SER A 266 1.06 2.20 -1.50
CA SER A 266 -0.15 1.72 -0.84
C SER A 266 -0.90 2.87 -0.17
N ASP A 267 -2.24 2.91 -0.28
CA ASP A 267 -3.13 3.83 0.47
C ASP A 267 -3.26 3.43 1.95
N SER A 268 -2.12 3.13 2.58
CA SER A 268 -1.99 2.62 3.95
C SER A 268 -0.72 3.16 4.60
N GLY A 269 -0.55 2.84 5.90
CA GLY A 269 0.57 3.34 6.69
C GLY A 269 0.58 4.86 6.77
N GLU A 270 1.77 5.45 6.58
CA GLU A 270 1.98 6.90 6.56
C GLU A 270 2.07 7.50 5.14
N THR A 271 1.62 6.76 4.11
CA THR A 271 1.59 7.27 2.74
C THR A 271 0.63 8.44 2.61
N LYS A 272 1.09 9.54 2.01
CA LYS A 272 0.34 10.77 1.87
C LYS A 272 0.68 11.49 0.56
N LEU A 273 -0.36 11.80 -0.21
CA LEU A 273 -0.24 12.64 -1.39
C LEU A 273 0.09 14.08 -1.01
N SER A 274 0.74 14.79 -1.94
CA SER A 274 0.85 16.25 -1.85
C SER A 274 -0.54 16.89 -1.84
N VAL A 275 -0.65 18.10 -1.30
CA VAL A 275 -1.91 18.86 -1.27
C VAL A 275 -2.48 19.05 -2.67
N GLU A 276 -1.63 19.34 -3.65
CA GLU A 276 -2.01 19.55 -5.05
C GLU A 276 -2.58 18.27 -5.68
N ALA A 277 -1.86 17.15 -5.56
CA ALA A 277 -2.27 15.85 -6.10
C ALA A 277 -3.55 15.32 -5.43
N SER A 278 -3.67 15.49 -4.10
CA SER A 278 -4.84 15.07 -3.33
C SER A 278 -6.08 15.89 -3.67
N SER A 279 -5.93 17.20 -3.88
CA SER A 279 -7.05 18.08 -4.21
C SER A 279 -7.60 17.76 -5.60
N TYR A 280 -6.71 17.50 -6.55
CA TYR A 280 -7.08 17.16 -7.92
C TYR A 280 -7.71 15.76 -8.01
N SER A 281 -7.15 14.75 -7.33
CA SER A 281 -7.74 13.41 -7.33
C SER A 281 -9.15 13.39 -6.74
N LYS A 282 -9.39 14.17 -5.68
CA LYS A 282 -10.72 14.29 -5.07
C LYS A 282 -11.73 14.90 -6.04
N LEU A 283 -11.35 15.99 -6.72
CA LEU A 283 -12.20 16.61 -7.74
C LEU A 283 -12.53 15.64 -8.88
N MET A 284 -11.55 14.84 -9.33
CA MET A 284 -11.76 13.83 -10.37
C MET A 284 -12.65 12.68 -9.89
N SER A 285 -12.52 12.26 -8.64
CA SER A 285 -13.38 11.24 -8.06
C SER A 285 -14.83 11.71 -7.91
N GLU A 286 -15.08 13.00 -7.62
CA GLU A 286 -16.43 13.57 -7.54
C GLU A 286 -17.12 13.65 -8.91
N GLN A 287 -16.34 13.81 -9.99
CA GLN A 287 -16.84 13.84 -11.36
C GLN A 287 -16.98 12.46 -11.99
N SER A 288 -16.36 11.44 -11.40
CA SER A 288 -16.44 10.08 -11.93
C SER A 288 -17.75 9.41 -11.53
N LEU A 289 -18.42 8.81 -12.51
CA LEU A 289 -19.43 7.79 -12.23
C LEU A 289 -18.68 6.57 -11.69
N ALA A 290 -18.95 6.18 -10.45
CA ALA A 290 -18.41 4.95 -9.91
C ALA A 290 -19.15 3.78 -10.57
N ASP A 291 -18.51 3.13 -11.55
CA ASP A 291 -19.02 1.87 -12.07
C ASP A 291 -18.82 0.78 -11.01
N ASP A 292 -19.92 0.28 -10.44
CA ASP A 292 -19.93 -0.87 -9.52
C ASP A 292 -19.62 -2.16 -10.30
N ILE A 293 -18.37 -2.35 -10.68
CA ILE A 293 -17.89 -3.57 -11.36
C ILE A 293 -17.83 -4.71 -10.33
N VAL A 294 -18.31 -5.90 -10.70
CA VAL A 294 -18.36 -7.08 -9.82
C VAL A 294 -17.09 -7.92 -9.99
N PRO A 295 -16.28 -8.21 -8.94
CA PRO A 295 -15.14 -9.12 -9.07
C PRO A 295 -15.54 -10.55 -9.43
N LEU A 296 -14.71 -11.26 -10.22
CA LEU A 296 -14.94 -12.67 -10.61
C LEU A 296 -15.11 -13.58 -9.38
N SER A 297 -14.36 -13.36 -8.32
CA SER A 297 -14.47 -14.12 -7.06
C SER A 297 -15.90 -14.08 -6.49
N ARG A 298 -16.58 -12.93 -6.61
CA ARG A 298 -17.96 -12.71 -6.18
C ARG A 298 -18.95 -13.28 -7.19
N LEU A 299 -18.63 -13.22 -8.49
CA LEU A 299 -19.38 -13.90 -9.56
C LEU A 299 -19.55 -15.38 -9.26
N LEU A 300 -18.44 -16.06 -8.99
CA LEU A 300 -18.43 -17.51 -8.79
C LEU A 300 -19.13 -17.95 -7.50
N LYS A 301 -19.17 -17.11 -6.46
CA LYS A 301 -19.90 -17.39 -5.21
C LYS A 301 -21.42 -17.36 -5.36
N ASN A 302 -21.97 -16.58 -6.31
CA ASN A 302 -23.41 -16.46 -6.53
C ASN A 302 -23.80 -16.67 -8.01
N LYS A 303 -23.30 -17.77 -8.56
CA LYS A 303 -23.38 -18.11 -9.99
C LYS A 303 -24.81 -18.03 -10.56
N LYS A 304 -25.84 -18.48 -9.83
CA LYS A 304 -27.24 -18.47 -10.32
C LYS A 304 -27.80 -17.05 -10.49
N MET A 305 -27.67 -16.22 -9.46
CA MET A 305 -28.21 -14.86 -9.50
C MET A 305 -27.49 -14.02 -10.53
N ILE A 306 -26.18 -14.20 -10.65
CA ILE A 306 -25.40 -13.37 -11.57
C ILE A 306 -25.54 -13.87 -13.00
N LYS A 307 -25.66 -15.19 -13.25
CA LYS A 307 -26.08 -15.71 -14.56
C LYS A 307 -27.35 -15.01 -15.06
N PHE A 308 -28.38 -14.92 -14.22
CA PHE A 308 -29.63 -14.22 -14.58
C PHE A 308 -29.39 -12.75 -14.94
N ILE A 309 -28.58 -12.02 -14.16
CA ILE A 309 -28.24 -10.62 -14.45
C ILE A 309 -27.52 -10.50 -15.79
N LEU A 310 -26.54 -11.37 -16.07
CA LEU A 310 -25.78 -11.34 -17.32
C LEU A 310 -26.65 -11.66 -18.54
N GLU A 311 -27.53 -12.64 -18.42
CA GLU A 311 -28.50 -12.97 -19.47
C GLU A 311 -29.43 -11.79 -19.77
N GLU A 312 -29.94 -11.10 -18.74
CA GLU A 312 -30.81 -9.94 -18.92
C GLU A 312 -30.06 -8.74 -19.53
N LEU A 313 -28.81 -8.51 -19.16
CA LEU A 313 -27.96 -7.49 -19.78
C LEU A 313 -27.71 -7.78 -21.27
N LEU A 314 -27.41 -9.05 -21.61
CA LEU A 314 -27.23 -9.48 -23.00
C LEU A 314 -28.50 -9.33 -23.82
N LYS A 315 -29.67 -9.74 -23.29
CA LYS A 315 -30.96 -9.57 -23.97
C LYS A 315 -31.29 -8.09 -24.24
N ARG A 316 -30.86 -7.18 -23.36
CA ARG A 316 -31.04 -5.72 -23.52
C ARG A 316 -30.07 -5.11 -24.53
N ASN A 317 -28.85 -5.65 -24.64
CA ASN A 317 -27.76 -5.07 -25.43
C ASN A 317 -27.51 -5.74 -26.79
N LEU A 318 -28.08 -6.92 -27.08
CA LEU A 318 -27.89 -7.62 -28.36
C LEU A 318 -29.21 -8.13 -28.97
N LEU A 319 -29.48 -7.64 -30.19
CA LEU A 319 -30.00 -8.46 -31.30
C LEU A 319 -29.02 -9.64 -31.48
N THR A 320 -29.53 -10.88 -31.54
CA THR A 320 -28.83 -12.17 -31.75
C THR A 320 -27.34 -12.11 -32.15
N SER A 321 -26.46 -12.81 -31.41
CA SER A 321 -25.04 -12.92 -31.76
C SER A 321 -24.82 -13.43 -33.19
N LYS A 322 -23.70 -13.04 -33.82
CA LYS A 322 -23.34 -13.41 -35.21
C LYS A 322 -23.35 -14.93 -35.47
N ASP A 323 -23.26 -15.74 -34.41
CA ASP A 323 -23.17 -17.20 -34.48
C ASP A 323 -24.51 -17.91 -34.15
N GLY A 324 -25.60 -17.15 -34.00
CA GLY A 324 -26.94 -17.70 -33.70
C GLY A 324 -27.13 -18.20 -32.26
N LYS A 325 -26.12 -18.06 -31.39
CA LYS A 325 -26.22 -18.43 -29.97
C LYS A 325 -27.13 -17.46 -29.21
N SER A 326 -27.98 -18.03 -28.35
CA SER A 326 -28.80 -17.31 -27.39
C SER A 326 -27.95 -16.67 -26.27
N ALA A 327 -28.51 -15.66 -25.60
CA ALA A 327 -27.85 -15.03 -24.45
C ALA A 327 -27.50 -16.06 -23.35
N GLY A 328 -28.37 -17.04 -23.10
CA GLY A 328 -28.13 -18.10 -22.11
C GLY A 328 -26.95 -18.99 -22.49
N GLU A 329 -26.85 -19.41 -23.75
CA GLU A 329 -25.71 -20.23 -24.23
C GLU A 329 -24.38 -19.48 -24.15
N ILE A 330 -24.39 -18.18 -24.44
CA ILE A 330 -23.20 -17.33 -24.29
C ILE A 330 -22.76 -17.28 -22.83
N VAL A 331 -23.69 -16.96 -21.91
CA VAL A 331 -23.38 -16.87 -20.47
C VAL A 331 -22.92 -18.22 -19.91
N ASP A 332 -23.54 -19.33 -20.31
CA ASP A 332 -23.14 -20.66 -19.85
C ASP A 332 -21.73 -21.03 -20.32
N SER A 333 -21.38 -20.71 -21.57
CA SER A 333 -20.04 -20.93 -22.10
C SER A 333 -18.98 -20.15 -21.31
N VAL A 334 -19.21 -18.85 -21.08
CA VAL A 334 -18.28 -17.98 -20.34
C VAL A 334 -18.14 -18.45 -18.88
N LEU A 335 -19.25 -18.77 -18.22
CA LEU A 335 -19.22 -19.28 -16.85
C LEU A 335 -18.53 -20.64 -16.74
N ALA A 336 -18.68 -21.52 -17.74
CA ALA A 336 -17.97 -22.80 -17.77
C ALA A 336 -16.46 -22.57 -17.93
N HIS A 337 -16.05 -21.68 -18.83
CA HIS A 337 -14.64 -21.33 -19.03
C HIS A 337 -14.01 -20.77 -17.74
N ALA A 338 -14.65 -19.77 -17.11
CA ALA A 338 -14.20 -19.19 -15.85
C ALA A 338 -14.15 -20.22 -14.71
N THR A 339 -15.13 -21.13 -14.62
CA THR A 339 -15.15 -22.18 -13.59
C THR A 339 -14.00 -23.17 -13.79
N LYS A 340 -13.74 -23.58 -15.04
CA LYS A 340 -12.63 -24.48 -15.37
C LYS A 340 -11.30 -23.87 -14.96
N LEU A 341 -11.03 -22.64 -15.42
CA LEU A 341 -9.81 -21.92 -15.08
C LEU A 341 -9.64 -21.78 -13.56
N GLN A 342 -10.72 -21.43 -12.84
CA GLN A 342 -10.67 -21.30 -11.39
C GLN A 342 -10.26 -22.61 -10.71
N ASN A 343 -10.82 -23.74 -11.13
CA ASN A 343 -10.52 -25.04 -10.53
C ASN A 343 -9.08 -25.48 -10.75
N GLU A 344 -8.48 -25.10 -11.88
CA GLU A 344 -7.12 -25.50 -12.27
C GLU A 344 -6.02 -24.64 -11.60
N THR A 345 -6.35 -23.43 -11.17
CA THR A 345 -5.34 -22.39 -10.84
C THR A 345 -5.52 -21.74 -9.48
N LYS A 346 -6.54 -22.13 -8.70
CA LYS A 346 -6.80 -21.57 -7.38
C LYS A 346 -5.67 -21.90 -6.40
N ILE A 347 -5.29 -20.93 -5.57
CA ILE A 347 -4.33 -21.07 -4.48
C ILE A 347 -4.91 -21.74 -3.23
#